data_AF-A0A8D8CJ05-F1
#
_entry.id   AF-A0A8D8CJ05-F1
#
_cell.length_a   1.000
_cell.length_b   1.000
_cell.length_c   1.000
_cell.angle_alpha   90.00
_cell.angle_beta   90.00
_cell.angle_gamma   90.00
#
_symmetry.space_group_name_H-M   'P 1'
#
loop_
_entity.id
_entity.type
_entity.pdbx_description
1 polymer ?
#
loop_
_entity_poly.entity_id
_entity_poly.type
_entity_poly.pdbx_seq_one_letter_code
_entity_poly.pdbx_strand_id
1 'polypeptide(L)'
;EKMVGGGVDEGAEFVCTEVVKGQSVALEKLIQKENKLNVLLSMEGFKDLVKDSGFTEDGLELVLHHMACQQRVYMEKLPDEGLDNKRVLLKFAAPGAKAQPITDIERSIYNLEQTEQNLLKMIDKLEQDVSGALLLVKQNIAQGKKQVAKSNLKKKHLLEKNLEKKMNVLDNVQTMLSRIHDTQTDRNVIEAYKIGSNALKNAFANSGITPDTVDDTLAEMKEIMEQQDEMQTMIS
;
A
#
# COMPACT_ATOMS: atom_id res chain seq x y z
N GLU A 1 -35.71 -44.90 19.46
CA GLU A 1 -34.39 -44.40 19.02
C GLU A 1 -34.19 -44.76 17.56
N LYS A 2 -34.09 -43.78 16.66
CA LYS A 2 -33.60 -44.00 15.30
C LYS A 2 -32.15 -43.52 15.30
N MET A 3 -31.21 -44.44 15.35
CA MET A 3 -29.83 -44.15 14.99
C MET A 3 -29.83 -43.87 13.48
N VAL A 4 -29.69 -42.59 13.11
CA VAL A 4 -29.35 -42.20 11.75
C VAL A 4 -27.85 -42.45 11.62
N GLY A 5 -27.49 -43.60 11.04
CA GLY A 5 -26.13 -43.84 10.58
C GLY A 5 -25.83 -42.91 9.41
N GLY A 6 -25.23 -41.76 9.70
CA GLY A 6 -24.55 -40.98 8.68
C GLY A 6 -23.32 -41.76 8.23
N GLY A 7 -23.23 -42.08 6.95
CA GLY A 7 -22.01 -42.68 6.37
C GLY A 7 -20.81 -41.78 6.67
N VAL A 8 -19.69 -42.40 7.02
CA VAL A 8 -18.43 -41.67 7.17
C VAL A 8 -18.04 -41.15 5.79
N ASP A 9 -18.00 -39.84 5.64
CA ASP A 9 -17.50 -39.19 4.42
C ASP A 9 -15.97 -39.30 4.41
N GLU A 10 -15.44 -40.25 3.64
CA GLU A 10 -14.00 -40.47 3.48
C GLU A 10 -13.28 -39.32 2.77
N GLY A 11 -14.02 -38.39 2.14
CA GLY A 11 -13.49 -37.17 1.55
C GLY A 11 -13.45 -35.98 2.51
N ALA A 12 -13.87 -36.16 3.76
CA ALA A 12 -13.91 -35.07 4.73
C ALA A 12 -12.49 -34.60 5.11
N GLU A 13 -12.24 -33.30 4.96
CA GLU A 13 -11.04 -32.65 5.46
C GLU A 13 -11.23 -32.24 6.92
N PHE A 14 -10.23 -32.54 7.77
CA PHE A 14 -10.29 -32.28 9.20
C PHE A 14 -9.25 -31.25 9.63
N VAL A 15 -9.67 -30.31 10.47
CA VAL A 15 -8.79 -29.34 11.11
C VAL A 15 -8.53 -29.74 12.56
N CYS A 16 -7.26 -29.95 12.92
CA CYS A 16 -6.89 -30.17 14.31
C CYS A 16 -6.93 -28.84 15.09
N THR A 17 -8.01 -28.60 15.83
CA THR A 17 -8.24 -27.33 16.52
C THR A 17 -7.17 -26.99 17.56
N GLU A 18 -6.59 -27.99 18.23
CA GLU A 18 -5.48 -27.79 19.17
C GLU A 18 -4.20 -27.28 18.48
N VAL A 19 -3.91 -27.78 17.28
CA VAL A 19 -2.79 -27.29 16.47
C VAL A 19 -3.03 -25.84 16.06
N VAL A 20 -4.23 -25.51 15.57
CA VAL A 20 -4.58 -24.13 15.20
C VAL A 20 -4.48 -23.18 16.39
N LYS A 21 -4.96 -23.57 17.58
CA LYS A 21 -4.81 -22.77 18.81
C LYS A 21 -3.34 -22.54 19.15
N GLY A 22 -2.52 -23.58 19.13
CA GLY A 22 -1.08 -23.48 19.41
C GLY A 22 -0.37 -22.56 18.41
N GLN A 23 -0.73 -22.67 17.14
CA GLN A 23 -0.23 -21.82 16.06
C GLN A 23 -0.70 -20.36 16.19
N SER A 24 -1.94 -20.10 16.60
CA SER A 24 -2.42 -18.74 16.90
C SER A 24 -1.62 -18.08 18.02
N VAL A 25 -1.29 -18.81 19.09
CA VAL A 25 -0.44 -18.31 20.18
C VAL A 25 0.98 -18.03 19.69
N ALA A 26 1.53 -18.90 18.84
CA ALA A 26 2.85 -18.68 18.24
C ALA A 26 2.86 -17.43 17.34
N LEU A 27 1.82 -17.26 16.52
CA LEU A 27 1.66 -16.09 15.65
C LEU A 27 1.52 -14.81 16.48
N GLU A 28 0.72 -14.81 17.54
CA GLU A 28 0.56 -13.65 18.42
C GLU A 28 1.89 -13.22 19.05
N LYS A 29 2.69 -14.18 19.51
CA LYS A 29 4.05 -13.90 20.02
C LYS A 29 4.97 -13.33 18.95
N LEU A 30 4.87 -13.82 17.71
CA LEU A 30 5.64 -13.30 16.59
C LEU A 30 5.24 -11.86 16.28
N ILE A 31 3.95 -11.56 16.14
CA ILE A 31 3.43 -10.21 15.92
C ILE A 31 3.88 -9.25 17.03
N GLN A 32 3.84 -9.71 18.29
CA GLN A 32 4.33 -8.93 19.43
C GLN A 32 5.84 -8.67 19.34
N LYS A 33 6.64 -9.70 19.06
CA LYS A 33 8.10 -9.60 18.93
C LYS A 33 8.51 -8.60 17.83
N GLU A 34 7.78 -8.59 16.72
CA GLU A 34 8.03 -7.71 15.57
C GLU A 34 7.38 -6.32 15.73
N ASN A 35 6.84 -5.99 16.92
CA ASN A 35 6.15 -4.73 17.22
C ASN A 35 5.02 -4.37 16.25
N LYS A 36 4.24 -5.37 15.81
CA LYS A 36 3.12 -5.19 14.85
C LYS A 36 1.74 -5.25 15.48
N LEU A 37 1.64 -5.08 16.80
CA LEU A 37 0.36 -4.97 17.51
C LEU A 37 -0.24 -3.58 17.28
N ASN A 38 -1.54 -3.52 16.99
CA ASN A 38 -2.29 -2.31 16.61
C ASN A 38 -1.73 -1.56 15.39
N VAL A 39 -0.81 -2.18 14.64
CA VAL A 39 -0.25 -1.64 13.41
C VAL A 39 -1.02 -2.24 12.23
N LEU A 40 -1.35 -1.40 11.26
CA LEU A 40 -1.98 -1.84 10.01
C LEU A 40 -0.95 -2.58 9.15
N LEU A 41 -1.32 -3.77 8.66
CA LEU A 41 -0.50 -4.58 7.77
C LEU A 41 -1.26 -4.95 6.50
N SER A 42 -0.59 -4.90 5.35
CA SER A 42 -1.08 -5.60 4.16
C SER A 42 -0.87 -7.11 4.32
N MET A 43 -1.66 -7.90 3.60
CA MET A 43 -1.44 -9.35 3.52
C MET A 43 -0.03 -9.69 3.00
N GLU A 44 0.51 -8.91 2.06
CA GLU A 44 1.87 -9.08 1.55
C GLU A 44 2.91 -8.85 2.65
N GLY A 45 2.83 -7.72 3.37
CA GLY A 45 3.73 -7.42 4.47
C GLY A 45 3.61 -8.42 5.63
N PHE A 46 2.41 -8.97 5.86
CA PHE A 46 2.21 -10.07 6.80
C PHE A 46 2.89 -11.35 6.33
N LYS A 47 2.71 -11.75 5.05
CA LYS A 47 3.37 -12.93 4.46
C LYS A 47 4.90 -12.82 4.57
N ASP A 48 5.46 -11.63 4.30
CA ASP A 48 6.89 -11.38 4.45
C ASP A 48 7.38 -11.49 5.90
N LEU A 49 6.55 -11.09 6.86
CA LEU A 49 6.86 -11.17 8.28
C LEU A 49 6.83 -12.60 8.82
N VAL A 50 6.00 -13.47 8.23
CA VAL A 50 5.85 -14.88 8.65
C VAL A 50 6.60 -15.88 7.77
N LYS A 51 7.35 -15.42 6.75
CA LYS A 51 8.02 -16.32 5.79
C LYS A 51 8.98 -17.33 6.45
N ASP A 52 9.63 -16.93 7.56
CA ASP A 52 10.65 -17.73 8.26
C ASP A 52 10.08 -18.45 9.50
N SER A 53 8.78 -18.38 9.74
CA SER A 53 8.16 -18.97 10.94
C SER A 53 7.55 -20.36 10.72
N GLY A 54 7.72 -20.93 9.52
CA GLY A 54 7.39 -22.32 9.22
C GLY A 54 5.89 -22.59 9.05
N PHE A 55 5.06 -21.56 8.92
CA PHE A 55 3.65 -21.73 8.59
C PHE A 55 3.47 -22.00 7.09
N THR A 56 2.58 -22.93 6.78
CA THR A 56 2.06 -23.13 5.41
C THR A 56 0.99 -22.08 5.10
N GLU A 57 0.74 -21.81 3.81
CA GLU A 57 -0.29 -20.84 3.38
C GLU A 57 -1.69 -21.19 3.91
N ASP A 58 -2.17 -22.42 3.69
CA ASP A 58 -3.48 -22.88 4.21
C ASP A 58 -3.56 -22.81 5.75
N GLY A 59 -2.43 -23.11 6.40
CA GLY A 59 -2.30 -23.00 7.85
C GLY A 59 -2.46 -21.56 8.34
N LEU A 60 -1.88 -20.58 7.64
CA LEU A 60 -2.03 -19.16 7.97
C LEU A 60 -3.47 -18.69 7.82
N GLU A 61 -4.17 -19.11 6.76
CA GLU A 61 -5.58 -18.77 6.58
C GLU A 61 -6.45 -19.30 7.72
N LEU A 62 -6.26 -20.56 8.11
CA LEU A 62 -6.96 -21.17 9.24
C LEU A 62 -6.63 -20.47 10.57
N VAL A 63 -5.37 -20.12 10.80
CA VAL A 63 -4.92 -19.41 12.01
C VAL A 63 -5.50 -18.00 12.06
N LEU A 64 -5.49 -17.26 10.96
CA LEU A 64 -6.09 -15.92 10.86
C LEU A 64 -7.61 -16.00 11.07
N HIS A 65 -8.28 -16.99 10.47
CA HIS A 65 -9.70 -17.22 10.70
C HIS A 65 -9.99 -17.52 12.18
N HIS A 66 -9.20 -18.39 12.82
CA HIS A 66 -9.34 -18.69 14.25
C HIS A 66 -9.17 -17.44 15.12
N MET A 67 -8.13 -16.65 14.87
CA MET A 67 -7.89 -15.39 15.58
C MET A 67 -9.01 -14.38 15.36
N ALA A 68 -9.59 -14.32 14.16
CA ALA A 68 -10.71 -13.45 13.85
C ALA A 68 -11.99 -13.85 14.61
N CYS A 69 -12.29 -15.15 14.71
CA CYS A 69 -13.37 -15.66 15.56
C CYS A 69 -13.18 -15.26 17.04
N GLN A 70 -11.94 -15.14 17.50
CA GLN A 70 -11.59 -14.68 18.85
C GLN A 70 -11.48 -13.15 19.00
N GLN A 71 -11.73 -12.39 17.92
CA GLN A 71 -11.56 -10.94 17.88
C GLN A 71 -10.12 -10.49 18.21
N ARG A 72 -9.12 -11.33 17.90
CA ARG A 72 -7.68 -11.02 18.07
C ARG A 72 -7.06 -10.38 16.84
N VAL A 73 -7.71 -10.50 15.67
CA VAL A 73 -7.34 -9.79 14.43
C VAL A 73 -8.59 -9.21 13.77
N TYR A 74 -8.48 -7.98 13.28
CA TYR A 74 -9.46 -7.38 12.37
C TYR A 74 -8.94 -7.53 10.94
N MET A 75 -9.82 -7.97 10.03
CA MET A 75 -9.48 -8.19 8.63
C MET A 75 -10.44 -7.40 7.75
N GLU A 76 -9.90 -6.62 6.82
CA GLU A 76 -10.69 -5.85 5.87
C GLU A 76 -10.29 -6.19 4.45
N LYS A 77 -11.28 -6.60 3.65
CA LYS A 77 -11.10 -6.80 2.22
C LYS A 77 -11.32 -5.46 1.52
N LEU A 78 -10.28 -4.97 0.86
CA LEU A 78 -10.40 -3.79 0.02
C LEU A 78 -11.06 -4.15 -1.32
N PRO A 79 -11.72 -3.19 -1.99
CA PRO A 79 -12.25 -3.39 -3.33
C PRO A 79 -11.15 -3.88 -4.28
N ASP A 80 -11.51 -4.85 -5.11
CA ASP A 80 -10.68 -5.34 -6.19
C ASP A 80 -10.55 -4.23 -7.26
N GLU A 81 -9.33 -3.77 -7.51
CA GLU A 81 -9.03 -2.73 -8.50
C GLU A 81 -8.54 -3.33 -9.82
N GLY A 82 -8.73 -4.63 -10.04
CA GLY A 82 -8.50 -5.28 -11.33
C GLY A 82 -7.02 -5.57 -11.61
N LEU A 83 -6.51 -6.61 -10.95
CA LEU A 83 -5.56 -7.61 -11.46
C LEU A 83 -5.37 -8.62 -10.30
N ASP A 84 -6.34 -9.53 -10.14
CA ASP A 84 -6.32 -10.80 -9.38
C ASP A 84 -5.70 -10.88 -7.97
N ASN A 85 -5.41 -9.77 -7.30
CA ASN A 85 -4.92 -9.76 -5.93
C ASN A 85 -5.96 -9.15 -5.00
N LYS A 86 -6.76 -10.01 -4.35
CA LYS A 86 -7.60 -9.65 -3.21
C LYS A 86 -6.72 -8.99 -2.14
N ARG A 87 -6.79 -7.66 -2.01
CA ARG A 87 -6.06 -6.92 -0.99
C ARG A 87 -6.78 -7.05 0.34
N VAL A 88 -6.12 -7.68 1.31
CA VAL A 88 -6.60 -7.80 2.68
C VAL A 88 -5.68 -6.98 3.58
N LEU A 89 -6.29 -6.15 4.43
CA LEU A 89 -5.63 -5.45 5.51
C LEU A 89 -5.87 -6.19 6.82
N LEU A 90 -4.84 -6.23 7.67
CA LEU A 90 -4.82 -6.93 8.94
C LEU A 90 -4.45 -5.93 10.05
N LYS A 91 -5.16 -5.99 11.18
CA LYS A 91 -4.81 -5.24 12.40
C LYS A 91 -4.95 -6.14 13.62
N PHE A 92 -3.82 -6.45 14.24
CA PHE A 92 -3.76 -7.36 15.39
C PHE A 92 -3.99 -6.61 16.70
N ALA A 93 -4.72 -7.23 17.62
CA ALA A 93 -5.05 -6.64 18.91
C ALA A 93 -3.88 -6.69 19.89
N ALA A 94 -3.70 -5.66 20.70
CA ALA A 94 -2.83 -5.73 21.87
C ALA A 94 -3.20 -6.89 22.83
N PRO A 95 -2.26 -7.41 23.64
CA PRO A 95 -2.53 -8.48 24.60
C PRO A 95 -3.71 -8.13 25.51
N GLY A 96 -4.67 -9.05 25.64
CA GLY A 96 -5.86 -8.88 26.48
C GLY A 96 -6.95 -7.95 25.93
N ALA A 97 -6.73 -7.29 24.78
CA ALA A 97 -7.71 -6.43 24.13
C ALA A 97 -8.51 -7.15 23.04
N LYS A 98 -9.48 -6.45 22.43
CA LYS A 98 -10.11 -6.86 21.18
C LYS A 98 -9.55 -6.04 20.03
N ALA A 99 -9.43 -6.66 18.85
CA ALA A 99 -8.97 -6.00 17.64
C ALA A 99 -9.91 -4.85 17.31
N GLN A 100 -9.33 -3.67 17.09
CA GLN A 100 -10.07 -2.49 16.70
C GLN A 100 -10.25 -2.47 15.18
N PRO A 101 -11.38 -1.92 14.67
CA PRO A 101 -11.52 -1.65 13.25
C PRO A 101 -10.39 -0.77 12.70
N ILE A 102 -10.16 -0.88 11.40
CA ILE A 102 -9.26 0.01 10.68
C ILE A 102 -9.94 1.36 10.54
N THR A 103 -9.27 2.40 11.03
CA THR A 103 -9.76 3.78 10.96
C THR A 103 -9.58 4.35 9.54
N ASP A 104 -10.36 5.38 9.22
CA ASP A 104 -10.21 6.09 7.94
C ASP A 104 -8.80 6.65 7.77
N ILE A 105 -8.18 7.10 8.86
CA ILE A 105 -6.85 7.69 8.88
C ILE A 105 -5.80 6.64 8.52
N GLU A 106 -5.84 5.48 9.18
CA GLU A 106 -4.95 4.36 8.86
C GLU A 106 -5.10 3.93 7.40
N ARG A 107 -6.34 3.92 6.88
CA ARG A 107 -6.60 3.61 5.46
C ARG A 107 -6.02 4.68 4.53
N SER A 108 -6.12 5.96 4.89
CA SER A 108 -5.53 7.07 4.12
C SER A 108 -4.00 7.03 4.11
N ILE A 109 -3.37 6.73 5.24
CA ILE A 109 -1.92 6.56 5.36
C ILE A 109 -1.46 5.39 4.48
N TYR A 110 -2.12 4.23 4.61
CA TYR A 110 -1.83 3.07 3.79
C TYR A 110 -1.94 3.36 2.28
N ASN A 111 -2.96 4.10 1.86
CA ASN A 111 -3.11 4.48 0.45
C ASN A 111 -1.96 5.38 -0.03
N LEU A 112 -1.47 6.31 0.81
CA LEU A 112 -0.32 7.16 0.48
C LEU A 112 0.97 6.34 0.35
N GLU A 113 1.20 5.40 1.27
CA GLU A 113 2.34 4.46 1.20
C GLU A 113 2.27 3.64 -0.11
N GLN A 114 1.09 3.17 -0.49
CA GLN A 114 0.94 2.43 -1.75
C GLN A 114 1.15 3.31 -2.99
N THR A 115 0.70 4.55 -2.94
CA THR A 115 0.97 5.54 -3.99
C THR A 115 2.48 5.80 -4.12
N GLU A 116 3.20 5.95 -3.01
CA GLU A 116 4.66 6.11 -3.00
C GLU A 116 5.36 4.92 -3.68
N GLN A 117 5.02 3.69 -3.28
CA GLN A 117 5.61 2.48 -3.85
C GLN A 117 5.34 2.34 -5.36
N ASN A 118 4.15 2.73 -5.81
CA ASN A 118 3.82 2.73 -7.23
C ASN A 118 4.59 3.80 -8.01
N LEU A 119 4.77 5.00 -7.45
CA LEU A 119 5.59 6.06 -8.05
C LEU A 119 7.03 5.62 -8.24
N LEU A 120 7.64 5.01 -7.21
CA LEU A 120 9.01 4.49 -7.28
C LEU A 120 9.15 3.49 -8.44
N LYS A 121 8.25 2.50 -8.54
CA LYS A 121 8.25 1.51 -9.65
C LYS A 121 8.10 2.17 -11.03
N MET A 122 7.25 3.20 -11.13
CA MET A 122 7.05 3.93 -12.39
C MET A 122 8.28 4.77 -12.77
N ILE A 123 8.92 5.42 -11.80
CA ILE A 123 10.15 6.20 -11.98
C ILE A 123 11.27 5.28 -12.45
N ASP A 124 11.51 4.15 -11.78
CA ASP A 124 12.54 3.17 -12.17
C ASP A 124 12.36 2.72 -13.63
N LYS A 125 11.12 2.43 -14.04
CA LYS A 125 10.81 2.05 -15.42
C LYS A 125 11.07 3.20 -16.41
N LEU A 126 10.67 4.42 -16.08
CA LEU A 126 10.91 5.59 -16.92
C LEU A 126 12.40 5.87 -17.10
N GLU A 127 13.21 5.71 -16.05
CA GLU A 127 14.68 5.86 -16.13
C GLU A 127 15.32 4.82 -17.06
N GLN A 128 14.85 3.57 -17.00
CA GLN A 128 15.26 2.52 -17.94
C GLN A 128 14.86 2.86 -19.38
N ASP A 129 13.64 3.36 -19.59
CA ASP A 129 13.14 3.75 -20.91
C ASP A 129 13.91 4.94 -21.49
N VAL A 130 14.25 5.95 -20.67
CA VAL A 130 15.11 7.09 -21.06
C VAL A 130 16.49 6.60 -21.49
N SER A 131 17.09 5.70 -20.72
CA SER A 131 18.39 5.10 -21.02
C SER A 131 18.37 4.30 -22.32
N GLY A 132 17.32 3.49 -22.53
CA GLY A 132 17.09 2.74 -23.76
C GLY A 132 16.93 3.65 -24.99
N ALA A 133 16.14 4.72 -24.86
CA ALA A 133 15.99 5.71 -25.93
C ALA A 133 17.32 6.37 -26.29
N LEU A 134 18.17 6.69 -25.29
CA LEU A 134 19.49 7.26 -25.52
C LEU A 134 20.43 6.28 -26.26
N LEU A 135 20.41 4.99 -25.92
CA LEU A 135 21.19 3.96 -26.64
C LEU A 135 20.76 3.87 -28.10
N LEU A 136 19.46 3.88 -28.40
CA LEU A 136 18.94 3.88 -29.76
C LEU A 136 19.34 5.14 -30.53
N VAL A 137 19.37 6.31 -29.88
CA VAL A 137 19.89 7.55 -30.51
C VAL A 137 21.35 7.35 -30.93
N LYS A 138 22.21 6.89 -30.01
CA LYS A 138 23.64 6.66 -30.29
C LYS A 138 23.87 5.67 -31.44
N GLN A 139 23.14 4.55 -31.43
CA GLN A 139 23.22 3.54 -32.49
C GLN A 139 22.77 4.09 -33.85
N ASN A 140 21.65 4.81 -33.92
CA ASN A 140 21.15 5.36 -35.17
C ASN A 140 22.06 6.46 -35.73
N ILE A 141 22.70 7.26 -34.87
CA ILE A 141 23.73 8.23 -35.30
C ILE A 141 24.92 7.50 -35.93
N ALA A 142 25.43 6.45 -35.27
CA ALA A 142 26.55 5.66 -35.79
C ALA A 142 26.24 5.00 -37.14
N GLN A 143 24.98 4.60 -37.37
CA GLN A 143 24.50 4.04 -38.63
C GLN A 143 24.11 5.09 -39.70
N GLY A 144 24.28 6.39 -39.43
CA GLY A 144 23.91 7.47 -40.35
C GLY A 144 22.39 7.71 -40.49
N LYS A 145 21.56 7.04 -39.68
CA LYS A 145 20.09 7.12 -39.71
C LYS A 145 19.56 8.35 -38.96
N LYS A 146 19.91 9.55 -39.44
CA LYS A 146 19.66 10.84 -38.74
C LYS A 146 18.19 11.09 -38.39
N GLN A 147 17.23 10.76 -39.28
CA GLN A 147 15.81 10.98 -39.00
C GLN A 147 15.27 10.10 -37.87
N VAL A 148 15.70 8.83 -37.84
CA VAL A 148 15.33 7.88 -36.78
C VAL A 148 15.96 8.29 -35.44
N ALA A 149 17.22 8.74 -35.46
CA ALA A 149 17.87 9.30 -34.28
C ALA A 149 17.11 10.53 -33.72
N LYS A 150 16.67 11.45 -34.59
CA LYS A 150 15.86 12.62 -34.21
C LYS A 150 14.53 12.22 -33.57
N SER A 151 13.85 11.19 -34.10
CA SER A 151 12.61 10.67 -33.52
C SER A 151 12.83 10.09 -32.11
N ASN A 152 13.86 9.27 -31.94
CA ASN A 152 14.21 8.71 -30.63
C ASN A 152 14.62 9.80 -29.62
N LEU A 153 15.26 10.88 -30.06
CA LEU A 153 15.58 12.02 -29.20
C LEU A 153 14.32 12.75 -28.71
N LYS A 154 13.32 12.93 -29.57
CA LYS A 154 12.00 13.48 -29.15
C LYS A 154 11.32 12.58 -28.14
N LYS A 155 11.33 11.25 -28.36
CA LYS A 155 10.78 10.27 -27.42
C LYS A 155 11.50 10.36 -26.07
N LYS A 156 12.84 10.41 -26.06
CA LYS A 156 13.64 10.61 -24.84
C LYS A 156 13.19 11.85 -24.08
N HIS A 157 13.07 13.00 -24.75
CA HIS A 157 12.68 14.24 -24.09
C HIS A 157 11.26 14.19 -23.50
N LEU A 158 10.33 13.51 -24.16
CA LEU A 158 8.98 13.29 -23.62
C LEU A 158 9.00 12.41 -22.37
N LEU A 159 9.83 11.36 -22.37
CA LEU A 159 10.01 10.47 -21.22
C LEU A 159 10.66 11.21 -20.04
N GLU A 160 11.69 12.02 -20.29
CA GLU A 160 12.35 12.85 -19.26
C GLU A 160 11.35 13.84 -18.61
N LYS A 161 10.51 14.50 -19.41
CA LYS A 161 9.47 15.39 -18.89
C LYS A 161 8.45 14.64 -18.04
N ASN A 162 8.14 13.39 -18.37
CA ASN A 162 7.21 12.58 -17.58
C ASN A 162 7.87 12.10 -16.28
N LEU A 163 9.15 11.74 -16.33
CA LEU A 163 9.96 11.35 -15.17
C LEU A 163 10.03 12.48 -14.13
N GLU A 164 10.41 13.69 -14.56
CA GLU A 164 10.48 14.88 -13.69
C GLU A 164 9.16 15.11 -12.94
N LYS A 165 8.04 14.99 -13.66
CA LYS A 165 6.71 15.15 -13.06
C LYS A 165 6.44 14.08 -12.00
N LYS A 166 6.73 12.81 -12.30
CA LYS A 166 6.54 11.70 -11.36
C LYS A 166 7.42 11.85 -10.11
N MET A 167 8.66 12.31 -10.27
CA MET A 167 9.55 12.63 -9.16
C MET A 167 8.99 13.74 -8.27
N ASN A 168 8.42 14.80 -8.86
CA ASN A 168 7.76 15.86 -8.09
C ASN A 168 6.55 15.32 -7.30
N VAL A 169 5.73 14.44 -7.89
CA VAL A 169 4.62 13.80 -7.14
C VAL A 169 5.16 12.99 -5.95
N LEU A 170 6.23 12.22 -6.17
CA LEU A 170 6.83 11.38 -5.15
C LEU A 170 7.34 12.22 -3.96
N ASP A 171 8.07 13.31 -4.23
CA ASP A 171 8.59 14.22 -3.21
C ASP A 171 7.46 14.78 -2.33
N ASN A 172 6.34 15.15 -2.95
CA ASN A 172 5.15 15.63 -2.22
C ASN A 172 4.53 14.53 -1.34
N VAL A 173 4.39 13.31 -1.85
CA VAL A 173 3.85 12.17 -1.08
C VAL A 173 4.77 11.83 0.10
N GLN A 174 6.09 11.85 -0.10
CA GLN A 174 7.07 11.58 0.95
C GLN A 174 7.06 12.68 2.02
N THR A 175 6.97 13.95 1.60
CA THR A 175 6.78 15.08 2.51
C THR A 175 5.51 14.91 3.35
N MET A 176 4.42 14.44 2.74
CA MET A 176 3.17 14.17 3.45
C MET A 176 3.34 13.08 4.51
N LEU A 177 3.92 11.94 4.14
CA LEU A 177 4.19 10.83 5.06
C LEU A 177 5.10 11.25 6.21
N SER A 178 6.13 12.06 5.94
CA SER A 178 7.00 12.62 6.98
C SER A 178 6.22 13.49 7.97
N ARG A 179 5.38 14.41 7.46
CA ARG A 179 4.57 15.27 8.34
C ARG A 179 3.56 14.46 9.16
N ILE A 180 2.91 13.44 8.58
CA ILE A 180 2.02 12.51 9.31
C ILE A 180 2.74 11.90 10.52
N HIS A 181 3.97 11.46 10.31
CA HIS A 181 4.78 10.85 11.36
C HIS A 181 5.10 11.86 12.48
N ASP A 182 5.32 13.13 12.14
CA ASP A 182 5.68 14.18 13.08
C ASP A 182 4.48 14.78 13.83
N THR A 183 3.27 14.76 13.25
CA THR A 183 2.09 15.48 13.77
C THR A 183 1.00 14.56 14.32
N GLN A 184 1.32 13.39 14.87
CA GLN A 184 0.37 12.33 15.29
C GLN A 184 -0.80 12.74 16.22
N THR A 185 -0.88 14.01 16.64
CA THR A 185 -1.90 14.53 17.57
C THR A 185 -2.81 15.63 17.02
N ASP A 186 -2.57 16.19 15.81
CA ASP A 186 -3.41 17.28 15.27
C ASP A 186 -4.53 16.78 14.35
N ARG A 187 -5.78 16.96 14.80
CA ARG A 187 -6.99 16.51 14.10
C ARG A 187 -7.19 17.20 12.75
N ASN A 188 -6.79 18.45 12.61
CA ASN A 188 -6.98 19.22 11.37
C ASN A 188 -6.00 18.74 10.28
N VAL A 189 -4.77 18.46 10.70
CA VAL A 189 -3.71 17.92 9.83
C VAL A 189 -4.11 16.53 9.31
N ILE A 190 -4.72 15.71 10.16
CA ILE A 190 -5.27 14.40 9.81
C ILE A 190 -6.37 14.48 8.73
N GLU A 191 -7.26 15.46 8.79
CA GLU A 191 -8.36 15.62 7.82
C GLU A 191 -7.83 16.03 6.43
N ALA A 192 -6.82 16.91 6.39
CA ALA A 192 -6.13 17.31 5.17
C ALA A 192 -5.50 16.10 4.45
N TYR A 193 -4.87 15.18 5.20
CA TYR A 193 -4.31 13.95 4.62
C TYR A 193 -5.35 13.02 4.03
N LYS A 194 -6.54 12.92 4.66
CA LYS A 194 -7.63 12.12 4.13
C LYS A 194 -8.09 12.64 2.77
N ILE A 195 -8.19 13.96 2.61
CA ILE A 195 -8.55 14.61 1.35
C ILE A 195 -7.45 14.36 0.30
N GLY A 196 -6.19 14.66 0.63
CA GLY A 196 -5.05 14.48 -0.30
C GLY A 196 -4.86 13.03 -0.76
N SER A 197 -4.95 12.08 0.17
CA SER A 197 -4.87 10.63 -0.13
C SER A 197 -5.96 10.18 -1.10
N ASN A 198 -7.20 10.61 -0.89
CA ASN A 198 -8.32 10.27 -1.79
C ASN A 198 -8.17 10.92 -3.17
N ALA A 199 -7.73 12.18 -3.21
CA ALA A 199 -7.52 12.90 -4.46
C ALA A 199 -6.39 12.26 -5.28
N LEU A 200 -5.27 11.91 -4.64
CA LEU A 200 -4.19 11.13 -5.28
C LEU A 200 -4.71 9.80 -5.81
N LYS A 201 -5.43 9.03 -4.99
CA LYS A 201 -6.02 7.75 -5.43
C LYS A 201 -6.88 7.92 -6.69
N ASN A 202 -7.72 8.96 -6.74
CA ASN A 202 -8.57 9.25 -7.88
C ASN A 202 -7.76 9.66 -9.12
N ALA A 203 -6.70 10.45 -8.96
CA ALA A 203 -5.80 10.83 -10.05
C ALA A 203 -5.10 9.60 -10.68
N PHE A 204 -4.70 8.63 -9.84
CA PHE A 204 -4.14 7.35 -10.30
C PHE A 204 -5.14 6.48 -11.03
N ALA A 205 -6.33 6.28 -10.46
CA ALA A 205 -7.35 5.36 -10.98
C ALA A 205 -7.91 5.79 -12.35
N ASN A 206 -8.08 7.10 -12.57
CA ASN A 206 -8.83 7.60 -13.73
C ASN A 206 -7.97 7.90 -14.97
N SER A 207 -6.66 8.06 -14.84
CA SER A 207 -5.86 8.62 -15.95
C SER A 207 -4.41 8.13 -16.05
N GLY A 208 -3.91 7.39 -15.06
CA GLY A 208 -2.48 7.13 -14.96
C GLY A 208 -1.69 8.44 -14.84
N ILE A 209 -1.88 9.18 -13.73
CA ILE A 209 -1.16 10.43 -13.40
C ILE A 209 -0.87 11.29 -14.64
N THR A 210 -1.90 12.00 -15.12
CA THR A 210 -1.63 13.15 -16.00
C THR A 210 -1.03 14.28 -15.16
N PRO A 211 -0.18 15.12 -15.74
CA PRO A 211 0.42 16.26 -15.04
C PRO A 211 -0.62 17.17 -14.37
N ASP A 212 -1.69 17.46 -15.11
CA ASP A 212 -2.66 18.48 -14.73
C ASP A 212 -3.52 18.02 -13.54
N THR A 213 -3.88 16.73 -13.47
CA THR A 213 -4.67 16.18 -12.35
C THR A 213 -3.90 16.11 -11.03
N VAL A 214 -2.57 16.08 -11.11
CA VAL A 214 -1.72 16.06 -9.92
C VAL A 214 -1.44 17.45 -9.42
N ASP A 215 -1.17 18.40 -10.31
CA ASP A 215 -0.96 19.80 -9.93
C ASP A 215 -2.22 20.38 -9.23
N ASP A 216 -3.43 20.07 -9.71
CA ASP A 216 -4.69 20.51 -9.07
C ASP A 216 -4.90 19.88 -7.69
N THR A 217 -4.66 18.57 -7.58
CA THR A 217 -4.78 17.82 -6.30
C THR A 217 -3.76 18.32 -5.26
N LEU A 218 -2.53 18.60 -5.71
CA LEU A 218 -1.46 19.11 -4.87
C LEU A 218 -1.69 20.57 -4.47
N ALA A 219 -2.30 21.37 -5.35
CA ALA A 219 -2.64 22.77 -5.05
C ALA A 219 -3.71 22.85 -3.95
N GLU A 220 -4.81 22.10 -4.08
CA GLU A 220 -5.85 22.02 -3.03
C GLU A 220 -5.27 21.58 -1.70
N MET A 221 -4.31 20.64 -1.73
CA MET A 221 -3.67 20.15 -0.53
C MET A 221 -2.70 21.17 0.08
N LYS A 222 -1.86 21.79 -0.74
CA LYS A 222 -0.90 22.81 -0.31
C LYS A 222 -1.62 24.00 0.32
N GLU A 223 -2.75 24.40 -0.24
CA GLU A 223 -3.59 25.47 0.32
C GLU A 223 -4.11 25.11 1.72
N ILE A 224 -4.57 23.89 1.95
CA ILE A 224 -5.02 23.43 3.28
C ILE A 224 -3.86 23.37 4.28
N MET A 225 -2.65 22.99 3.84
CA MET A 225 -1.45 22.95 4.68
C MET A 225 -0.94 24.35 5.02
N GLU A 226 -0.89 25.26 4.05
CA GLU A 226 -0.45 26.66 4.23
C GLU A 226 -1.40 27.42 5.16
N GLN A 227 -2.71 27.21 5.04
CA GLN A 227 -3.70 27.76 5.99
C GLN A 227 -3.45 27.31 7.44
N GLN A 228 -2.87 26.12 7.65
CA GLN A 228 -2.61 25.58 8.98
C GLN A 228 -1.26 26.07 9.55
N ASP A 229 -0.21 26.17 8.73
CA ASP A 229 1.05 26.81 9.12
C ASP A 229 0.80 28.27 9.55
N GLU A 230 -0.04 29.01 8.82
CA GLU A 230 -0.44 30.38 9.18
C GLU A 230 -1.18 30.43 10.53
N MET A 231 -2.11 29.50 10.81
CA MET A 231 -2.78 29.42 12.12
C MET A 231 -1.82 29.09 13.26
N GLN A 232 -0.90 28.15 13.06
CA GLN A 232 0.09 27.75 14.08
C GLN A 232 1.02 28.92 14.43
N THR A 233 1.36 29.73 13.43
CA THR A 233 2.22 30.91 13.58
C THR A 233 1.49 32.07 14.26
N MET A 234 0.15 32.14 14.16
CA MET A 234 -0.66 33.15 14.89
C MET A 234 -0.94 32.79 16.36
N ILE A 235 -0.76 31.52 16.74
CA ILE A 235 -1.01 31.02 18.11
C ILE A 235 0.31 30.90 18.92
N SER A 236 1.46 31.09 18.27
CA SER A 236 2.80 31.14 18.90
C SER A 236 3.27 32.57 19.14
#